data_AF-A0A357D8G8-F1
#
_entry.id   AF-A0A357D8G8-F1
#
_cell.length_a   1.000
_cell.length_b   1.000
_cell.length_c   1.000
_cell.angle_alpha   90.00
_cell.angle_beta   90.00
_cell.angle_gamma   90.00
#
_symmetry.space_group_name_H-M   'P 1'
#
loop_
_entity.id
_entity.type
_entity.pdbx_description
1 polymer ?
#
loop_
_entity_poly.entity_id
_entity_poly.type
_entity_poly.pdbx_seq_one_letter_code
_entity_poly.pdbx_strand_id
1 'polypeptide(L)'
;MSISYDELKNNILSEEDLRGFIHGSSRNPKEPGWTIIKYVVRSGDTIDDLSSRFAIPRSLILGLNALSPAATIKRGQVLLLPEPWA
;
A
#
# COMPACT_ATOMS: atom_id res chain seq x y z
N MET A 1 9.20 -7.40 -10.80
CA MET A 1 8.99 -8.29 -9.65
C MET A 1 7.67 -7.86 -9.05
N SER A 2 6.59 -8.51 -9.49
CA SER A 2 5.22 -8.14 -9.14
C SER A 2 4.77 -9.14 -8.08
N ILE A 3 4.53 -8.67 -6.85
CA ILE A 3 3.96 -9.50 -5.79
C ILE A 3 2.47 -9.65 -6.10
N SER A 4 1.96 -10.89 -6.10
CA SER A 4 0.57 -11.17 -6.46
C SER A 4 -0.39 -10.83 -5.31
N TYR A 5 -1.65 -10.51 -5.65
CA TYR A 5 -2.73 -10.23 -4.68
C TYR A 5 -2.86 -11.34 -3.62
N ASP A 6 -2.71 -12.60 -4.03
CA ASP A 6 -2.78 -13.75 -3.14
C ASP A 6 -1.60 -13.85 -2.15
N GLU A 7 -0.42 -13.30 -2.48
CA GLU A 7 0.71 -13.23 -1.53
C GLU A 7 0.48 -12.18 -0.44
N LEU A 8 -0.20 -11.07 -0.78
CA LEU A 8 -0.58 -10.03 0.18
C LEU A 8 -1.72 -10.50 1.10
N LYS A 9 -2.72 -11.20 0.53
CA LYS A 9 -3.88 -11.77 1.22
C LYS A 9 -3.52 -12.79 2.31
N ASN A 10 -2.49 -13.59 2.07
CA ASN A 10 -2.19 -14.71 2.98
C ASN A 10 -1.19 -14.36 4.10
N ASN A 11 -0.58 -13.17 4.10
CA ASN A 11 0.50 -12.87 5.05
C ASN A 11 0.52 -11.45 5.66
N ILE A 12 -0.27 -10.48 5.15
CA ILE A 12 -0.15 -9.07 5.58
C ILE A 12 -1.50 -8.38 5.87
N LEU A 13 -2.62 -8.76 5.23
CA LEU A 13 -3.93 -8.10 5.44
C LEU A 13 -5.11 -9.10 5.45
N SER A 14 -6.09 -8.86 6.33
CA SER A 14 -7.32 -9.65 6.43
C SER A 14 -8.33 -9.24 5.34
N GLU A 15 -9.17 -10.17 4.89
CA GLU A 15 -10.23 -9.94 3.89
C GLU A 15 -11.15 -8.75 4.21
N GLU A 16 -11.42 -8.49 5.49
CA GLU A 16 -12.27 -7.39 5.95
C GLU A 16 -11.66 -6.00 5.66
N ASP A 17 -10.35 -5.87 5.83
CA ASP A 17 -9.62 -4.63 5.55
C ASP A 17 -9.60 -4.31 4.05
N LEU A 18 -9.58 -5.35 3.20
CA LEU A 18 -9.61 -5.21 1.75
C LEU A 18 -11.01 -4.86 1.21
N ARG A 19 -12.08 -5.33 1.87
CA ARG A 19 -13.46 -5.04 1.47
C ARG A 19 -13.80 -3.55 1.57
N GLY A 20 -13.17 -2.81 2.48
CA GLY A 20 -13.32 -1.35 2.62
C GLY A 20 -12.84 -0.57 1.39
N PHE A 21 -11.86 -1.10 0.65
CA PHE A 21 -11.32 -0.46 -0.57
C PHE A 21 -12.20 -0.70 -1.80
N ILE A 22 -13.02 -1.76 -1.82
CA ILE A 22 -13.72 -2.22 -3.03
C ILE A 22 -15.17 -1.70 -3.15
N HIS A 23 -15.77 -1.13 -2.10
CA HIS A 23 -17.19 -0.72 -2.10
C HIS A 23 -17.54 0.44 -3.08
N GLY A 24 -16.57 1.05 -3.76
CA GLY A 24 -16.81 2.07 -4.80
C GLY A 24 -16.74 1.60 -6.25
N SER A 25 -16.30 0.36 -6.53
CA SER A 25 -16.03 -0.09 -7.90
C SER A 25 -16.74 -1.40 -8.22
N SER A 26 -18.04 -1.30 -8.53
CA SER A 26 -18.74 -2.36 -9.23
C SER A 26 -18.23 -2.46 -10.67
N ARG A 27 -17.20 -3.29 -10.90
CA ARG A 27 -17.02 -4.08 -12.13
C ARG A 27 -16.36 -5.42 -11.80
N ASN A 28 -16.89 -6.47 -12.41
CA ASN A 28 -16.56 -7.88 -12.25
C ASN A 28 -15.04 -8.16 -12.39
N PRO A 29 -14.44 -9.04 -11.55
CA PRO A 29 -13.04 -9.06 -11.18
C PRO A 29 -12.25 -10.10 -11.97
N LYS A 30 -11.27 -9.65 -12.74
CA LYS A 30 -10.06 -10.45 -13.00
C LYS A 30 -8.91 -9.63 -12.44
N GLU A 31 -8.78 -9.73 -11.13
CA GLU A 31 -7.70 -9.20 -10.28
C GLU A 31 -7.37 -7.71 -10.47
N PRO A 32 -7.74 -6.81 -9.52
CA PRO A 32 -7.12 -5.50 -9.48
C PRO A 32 -5.61 -5.70 -9.31
N GLY A 33 -4.87 -5.52 -10.40
CA GLY A 33 -3.41 -5.65 -10.42
C GLY A 33 -2.82 -4.47 -9.68
N TRP A 34 -2.47 -4.66 -8.42
CA TRP A 34 -1.71 -3.66 -7.67
C TRP A 34 -0.36 -3.49 -8.34
N THR A 35 -0.07 -2.27 -8.80
CA THR A 35 1.27 -1.95 -9.32
C THR A 35 2.11 -1.37 -8.18
N ILE A 36 3.31 -1.91 -7.97
CA ILE A 36 4.23 -1.34 -6.98
C ILE A 36 5.00 -0.19 -7.62
N ILE A 37 4.76 1.02 -7.11
CA ILE A 37 5.48 2.22 -7.52
C ILE A 37 6.57 2.58 -6.50
N LYS A 38 7.62 3.24 -6.97
CA LYS A 38 8.67 3.81 -6.12
C LYS A 38 8.36 5.28 -5.85
N TYR A 39 8.13 5.61 -4.59
CA TYR A 39 7.91 6.97 -4.11
C TYR A 39 9.14 7.48 -3.36
N VAL A 40 9.61 8.68 -3.67
CA VAL A 40 10.71 9.32 -2.94
C VAL A 40 10.11 10.25 -1.89
N VAL A 41 10.36 9.93 -0.61
CA VAL A 41 9.89 10.67 0.56
C VAL A 41 10.37 12.11 0.50
N ARG A 42 9.42 13.05 0.65
CA ARG A 42 9.66 14.49 0.68
C ARG A 42 9.75 15.00 2.12
N SER A 43 10.19 16.25 2.28
CA SER A 43 10.28 16.85 3.61
C SER A 43 8.88 17.03 4.19
N GLY A 44 8.65 16.50 5.39
CA GLY A 44 7.35 16.56 6.07
C GLY A 44 6.40 15.40 5.77
N ASP A 45 6.77 14.50 4.84
CA ASP A 45 5.97 13.30 4.57
C ASP A 45 5.99 12.38 5.79
N THR A 46 4.83 11.80 6.09
CA THR A 46 4.67 10.76 7.11
C THR A 46 3.97 9.55 6.49
N ILE A 47 4.08 8.39 7.13
CA ILE A 47 3.36 7.20 6.65
C ILE A 47 1.85 7.44 6.66
N ASP A 48 1.33 8.15 7.67
CA ASP A 48 -0.09 8.47 7.80
C ASP A 48 -0.59 9.44 6.70
N ASP A 49 0.23 10.42 6.32
CA ASP A 49 -0.07 11.32 5.19
C ASP A 49 -0.08 10.56 3.86
N LEU A 50 0.94 9.74 3.61
CA LEU A 50 1.01 8.89 2.41
C LEU A 50 -0.14 7.88 2.37
N SER A 51 -0.48 7.29 3.52
CA SER A 51 -1.61 6.35 3.66
C SER A 51 -2.92 7.01 3.23
N SER A 52 -3.18 8.22 3.72
CA SER A 52 -4.39 8.98 3.39
C SER A 52 -4.41 9.42 1.92
N ARG A 53 -3.26 9.90 1.42
CA ARG A 53 -3.14 10.45 0.06
C ARG A 53 -3.30 9.40 -1.03
N PHE A 54 -2.73 8.23 -0.82
CA PHE A 54 -2.78 7.14 -1.80
C PHE A 54 -3.93 6.16 -1.54
N ALA A 55 -4.73 6.40 -0.48
CA ALA A 55 -5.73 5.47 0.00
C ALA A 55 -5.16 4.06 0.19
N ILE A 56 -4.01 3.97 0.87
CA ILE A 56 -3.30 2.72 1.16
C ILE A 56 -3.22 2.56 2.68
N PRO A 57 -3.55 1.40 3.28
CA PRO A 57 -3.36 1.19 4.70
C PRO A 57 -1.92 1.42 5.15
N ARG A 58 -1.74 2.12 6.27
CA ARG A 58 -0.42 2.28 6.93
C ARG A 58 0.30 0.95 7.12
N SER A 59 -0.40 -0.08 7.59
CA SER A 59 0.14 -1.42 7.79
C SER A 59 0.73 -2.01 6.51
N LEU A 60 0.09 -1.76 5.36
CA LEU A 60 0.53 -2.24 4.06
C LEU A 60 1.80 -1.52 3.60
N ILE A 61 1.85 -0.19 3.75
CA ILE A 61 3.06 0.59 3.44
C ILE A 61 4.24 0.10 4.29
N LEU A 62 4.01 -0.10 5.59
CA LEU A 62 5.04 -0.57 6.51
C LEU A 62 5.52 -1.98 6.15
N GLY A 63 4.58 -2.91 5.92
CA GLY A 63 4.88 -4.29 5.56
C GLY A 63 5.67 -4.40 4.26
N LEU A 64 5.25 -3.67 3.22
CA LEU A 64 5.91 -3.68 1.91
C LEU A 64 7.35 -3.12 1.95
N ASN A 65 7.61 -2.20 2.88
CA ASN A 65 8.94 -1.58 3.04
C ASN A 65 9.76 -2.18 4.19
N ALA A 66 9.29 -3.26 4.82
CA ALA A 66 9.90 -3.86 6.01
C ALA A 66 10.20 -2.83 7.13
N LEU A 67 9.30 -1.86 7.30
CA LEU A 67 9.40 -0.81 8.30
C LEU A 67 8.66 -1.23 9.57
N SER A 68 9.26 -0.93 10.73
CA SER A 68 8.57 -1.14 12.01
C SER A 68 7.44 -0.11 12.19
N PRO A 69 6.41 -0.40 13.01
CA PRO A 69 5.34 0.57 13.32
C PRO A 69 5.83 1.87 13.99
N ALA A 70 7.01 1.86 14.59
CA ALA A 70 7.65 3.04 15.18
C ALA A 70 8.70 3.68 14.25
N ALA A 71 8.92 3.12 13.05
CA ALA A 71 9.90 3.63 12.11
C ALA A 71 9.49 5.02 11.61
N THR A 72 10.45 5.94 11.61
CA THR A 72 10.31 7.26 11.00
C THR A 72 10.94 7.23 9.61
N ILE A 73 10.23 7.75 8.62
CA ILE A 73 10.74 7.91 7.27
C ILE A 73 11.55 9.20 7.13
N LYS A 74 12.60 9.18 6.31
CA LYS A 74 13.47 10.34 6.10
C LYS A 74 13.33 10.87 4.68
N ARG A 75 13.48 12.18 4.50
CA ARG A 75 13.54 12.80 3.18
C ARG A 75 14.60 12.09 2.31
N GLY A 76 14.23 11.80 1.06
CA GLY A 76 15.07 11.09 0.09
C GLY A 76 15.03 9.58 0.20
N GLN A 77 14.36 9.02 1.21
CA GLN A 77 14.10 7.58 1.30
C GLN A 77 13.16 7.15 0.19
N VAL A 78 13.44 5.99 -0.42
CA VAL A 78 12.55 5.38 -1.41
C VAL A 78 11.61 4.42 -0.69
N LEU A 79 10.31 4.62 -0.87
CA LEU A 79 9.26 3.72 -0.42
C LEU A 79 8.61 3.04 -1.62
N LEU A 80 8.31 1.76 -1.45
CA LEU A 80 7.45 0.99 -2.32
C LEU A 80 6.01 1.23 -1.87
N LEU A 81 5.15 1.69 -2.77
CA LEU A 81 3.73 1.89 -2.50
C LEU A 81 2.90 1.06 -3.49
N PRO A 82 1.88 0.33 -3.02
CA PRO A 82 0.96 -0.37 -3.91
C PRO A 82 -0.09 0.61 -4.43
N GLU A 83 -0.09 0.89 -5.73
CA GLU A 83 -1.08 1.74 -6.39
C GLU A 83 -2.25 0.87 -6.87
N PRO A 84 -3.50 1.11 -6.41
CA PRO A 84 -4.65 0.27 -6.77
C PRO A 84 -5.12 0.40 -8.22
N TRP A 85 -4.55 1.29 -9.04
CA TRP A 85 -4.96 1.48 -10.43
C TRP A 85 -3.78 1.79 -11.36
N ALA A 86 -3.39 0.79 -12.14
CA ALA A 86 -2.76 0.95 -13.45
C ALA A 86 -3.59 0.18 -14.49
#